data_AF-A0A3P7UVJ6-F1
#
_entry.id   AF-A0A3P7UVJ6-F1
#
_cell.length_a   1.000
_cell.length_b   1.000
_cell.length_c   1.000
_cell.angle_alpha   90.00
_cell.angle_beta   90.00
_cell.angle_gamma   90.00
#
_symmetry.space_group_name_H-M   'P 1'
#
loop_
_entity.id
_entity.type
_entity.pdbx_description
1 polymer ?
#
loop_
_entity_poly.entity_id
_entity_poly.type
_entity_poly.pdbx_seq_one_letter_code
_entity_poly.pdbx_strand_id
1 'polypeptide(L)'
;MKISKDLKYALFSRDREIDEQSQIALTAIPFLGVTALILIIFMVITLIDFPFENSQHIEAIFAVLSPAMALITSFGILWGIGLPFSNILTVVPFLVITIGVDDAFLILAAWRHSSPDSTLETRMGETLIHSGASVTVTSLTDILCFVVGLFSNLPVVQLFCIYTSVAIMIDFIYQITFFTAIVAYKGRQKINYMKRTNYCGQNFKSRNIIDGLWSKSKQKNSHKLYVTDADILKYYLPNGDSLSPKMLKKISTKSQNFLQKFINILHLPFTKFVVIAAFITHITVISYLCTEVNTDFNMENLYLENSNMNAISRQLQRFNLKEAFVVNFGLYPLPNFADVFIRNKFDRLVEELETIPEFGMGSNGTVLWTRDFADIIALSDDESNFWQEDNLLSIFREYEIDEKFITTELVYYYTKISVS
;
A
#
# COMPACT_ATOMS: atom_id res chain seq x y z
N MET A 1 23.87 -40.00 12.55
CA MET A 1 24.28 -40.10 11.13
C MET A 1 25.49 -39.20 10.90
N LYS A 2 26.65 -39.77 10.54
CA LYS A 2 27.81 -38.98 10.08
C LYS A 2 27.49 -38.49 8.68
N ILE A 3 27.19 -37.21 8.54
CA ILE A 3 26.91 -36.55 7.27
C ILE A 3 28.17 -36.63 6.40
N SER A 4 28.05 -37.14 5.17
CA SER A 4 29.12 -37.14 4.17
C SER A 4 29.60 -35.72 3.91
N LYS A 5 30.92 -35.49 3.85
CA LYS A 5 31.50 -34.16 3.62
C LYS A 5 31.23 -33.60 2.22
N ASP A 6 30.88 -34.47 1.27
CA ASP A 6 30.76 -34.12 -0.14
C ASP A 6 29.31 -33.92 -0.60
N LEU A 7 28.33 -34.38 0.18
CA LEU A 7 26.91 -34.26 -0.16
C LEU A 7 26.28 -33.06 0.54
N LYS A 8 26.04 -31.99 -0.21
CA LYS A 8 25.25 -30.86 0.28
C LYS A 8 23.78 -31.18 0.13
N TYR A 9 23.05 -31.20 1.24
CA TYR A 9 21.59 -31.33 1.25
C TYR A 9 20.99 -30.11 1.95
N ALA A 10 19.76 -29.78 1.59
CA ALA A 10 19.00 -28.71 2.21
C ALA A 10 17.56 -29.16 2.38
N LEU A 11 16.99 -28.89 3.56
CA LEU A 11 15.61 -29.26 3.87
C LEU A 11 14.66 -28.18 3.35
N PHE A 12 13.80 -28.55 2.41
CA PHE A 12 12.62 -27.78 2.05
C PHE A 12 11.41 -28.31 2.82
N SER A 13 10.69 -27.44 3.51
CA SER A 13 9.44 -27.75 4.18
C SER A 13 8.54 -26.52 4.13
N ARG A 14 7.23 -26.73 4.03
CA ARG A 14 6.24 -25.65 4.03
C ARG A 14 6.33 -24.78 5.29
N ASP A 15 6.56 -25.39 6.45
CA ASP A 15 6.69 -24.65 7.71
C ASP A 15 7.91 -23.73 7.68
N ARG A 16 9.04 -24.24 7.16
CA ARG A 16 10.27 -23.47 7.00
C ARG A 16 10.10 -22.32 6.00
N GLU A 17 9.34 -22.54 4.93
CA GLU A 17 9.01 -21.49 3.97
C GLU A 17 8.21 -20.35 4.62
N ILE A 18 7.17 -20.70 5.38
CA ILE A 18 6.35 -19.74 6.12
C ILE A 18 7.19 -18.98 7.15
N ASP A 19 8.06 -19.68 7.89
CA ASP A 19 8.95 -19.08 8.87
C ASP A 19 9.90 -18.06 8.21
N GLU A 20 10.55 -18.41 7.10
CA GLU A 20 11.46 -17.51 6.37
C GLU A 20 10.73 -16.29 5.79
N GLN A 21 9.50 -16.47 5.28
CA GLN A 21 8.68 -15.35 4.84
C GLN A 21 8.27 -14.45 6.02
N SER A 22 8.00 -15.01 7.20
CA SER A 22 7.68 -14.23 8.40
C SER A 22 8.86 -13.39 8.90
N GLN A 23 10.10 -13.83 8.66
CA GLN A 23 11.30 -13.05 9.00
C GLN A 23 11.37 -11.73 8.25
N ILE A 24 10.78 -11.62 7.05
CA ILE A 24 10.67 -10.36 6.31
C ILE A 24 9.88 -9.35 7.15
N ALA A 25 8.75 -9.78 7.72
CA ALA A 25 7.92 -8.93 8.56
C ALA A 25 8.66 -8.48 9.81
N LEU A 26 9.34 -9.40 10.51
CA LEU A 26 10.10 -9.08 11.72
C LEU A 26 11.27 -8.12 11.43
N THR A 27 11.94 -8.30 10.30
CA THR A 27 13.04 -7.44 9.86
C THR A 27 12.54 -6.04 9.47
N ALA A 28 11.31 -5.90 8.97
CA ALA A 28 10.72 -4.63 8.56
C ALA A 28 10.28 -3.74 9.73
N ILE A 29 9.85 -4.31 10.87
CA ILE A 29 9.35 -3.56 12.04
C ILE A 29 10.29 -2.44 12.52
N PRO A 30 11.60 -2.64 12.73
CA PRO A 30 12.48 -1.55 13.18
C PRO A 30 12.57 -0.40 12.17
N PHE A 31 12.48 -0.69 10.86
CA PHE A 31 12.49 0.34 9.82
C PHE A 31 11.25 1.23 9.87
N LEU A 32 10.11 0.73 10.36
CA LEU A 32 8.92 1.54 10.60
C LEU A 32 9.22 2.66 11.61
N GLY A 33 9.86 2.30 12.73
CA GLY A 33 10.26 3.25 13.77
C GLY A 33 11.26 4.29 13.25
N VAL A 34 12.23 3.86 12.45
CA VAL A 34 13.19 4.76 11.79
C VAL A 34 12.48 5.71 10.83
N THR A 35 11.54 5.20 10.02
CA THR A 35 10.77 6.02 9.07
C THR A 35 9.94 7.07 9.79
N ALA A 36 9.22 6.68 10.85
CA ALA A 36 8.46 7.61 11.67
C ALA A 36 9.37 8.69 12.29
N LEU A 37 10.53 8.30 12.81
CA LEU A 37 11.50 9.25 13.39
C LEU A 37 12.03 10.24 12.34
N ILE A 38 12.38 9.77 11.14
CA ILE A 38 12.84 10.62 10.04
C ILE A 38 11.74 11.61 9.63
N LEU A 39 10.49 11.14 9.50
CA LEU A 39 9.36 12.00 9.15
C LEU A 39 9.07 13.04 10.24
N ILE A 40 9.15 12.68 11.53
CA ILE A 40 9.02 13.63 12.63
C ILE A 40 10.12 14.70 12.55
N ILE A 41 11.38 14.29 12.37
CA ILE A 41 12.51 15.22 12.27
C ILE A 41 12.31 16.15 11.07
N PHE A 42 11.92 15.61 9.91
CA PHE A 42 11.62 16.39 8.72
C PHE A 42 10.51 17.42 8.99
N MET A 43 9.38 16.99 9.57
CA MET A 43 8.27 17.88 9.91
C MET A 43 8.67 18.97 10.90
N VAL A 44 9.44 18.62 11.93
CA VAL A 44 9.93 19.60 12.92
C VAL A 44 10.86 20.61 12.25
N ILE A 45 11.80 20.18 11.41
CA ILE A 45 12.73 21.08 10.71
C ILE A 45 11.97 22.03 9.76
N THR A 46 10.98 21.54 9.01
CA THR A 46 10.24 22.38 8.05
C THR A 46 9.26 23.36 8.71
N LEU A 47 8.77 23.03 9.91
CA LEU A 47 7.77 23.81 10.64
C LEU A 47 8.34 24.68 11.78
N ILE A 48 9.65 24.59 12.05
CA ILE A 48 10.33 25.54 12.92
C ILE A 48 10.49 26.88 12.20
N ASP A 49 9.79 27.89 12.69
CA ASP A 49 10.02 29.29 12.36
C ASP A 49 10.68 30.01 13.53
N PHE A 50 11.55 30.97 13.19
CA PHE A 50 12.15 31.90 14.14
C PHE A 50 11.47 33.27 14.03
N PRO A 51 10.99 33.88 15.14
CA PRO A 51 11.15 33.46 16.53
C PRO A 51 10.30 32.24 16.94
N PHE A 52 10.83 31.42 17.86
CA PHE A 52 10.26 30.13 18.30
C PHE A 52 8.80 30.18 18.79
N GLU A 53 8.32 31.37 19.17
CA GLU A 53 6.94 31.60 19.59
C GLU A 53 5.91 31.26 18.49
N ASN A 54 6.32 31.32 17.22
CA ASN A 54 5.49 30.92 16.08
C ASN A 54 5.70 29.47 15.63
N SER A 55 6.66 28.74 16.22
CA SER A 55 7.00 27.37 15.81
C SER A 55 5.83 26.40 16.00
N GLN A 56 5.67 25.46 15.06
CA GLN A 56 4.62 24.43 15.06
C GLN A 56 5.16 23.02 15.36
N HIS A 57 6.11 22.92 16.30
CA HIS A 57 6.79 21.65 16.62
C HIS A 57 5.88 20.61 17.28
N ILE A 58 4.84 21.02 18.02
CA ILE A 58 3.89 20.06 18.62
C ILE A 58 2.95 19.53 17.54
N GLU A 59 2.45 20.42 16.68
CA GLU A 59 1.64 20.06 15.53
C GLU A 59 2.39 19.08 14.60
N ALA A 60 3.70 19.25 14.43
CA ALA A 60 4.56 18.34 13.67
C ALA A 60 4.61 16.90 14.24
N ILE A 61 4.61 16.74 15.56
CA ILE A 61 4.58 15.40 16.20
C ILE A 61 3.22 14.75 15.97
N PHE A 62 2.13 15.51 16.15
CA PHE A 62 0.78 15.00 15.94
C PHE A 62 0.46 14.73 14.47
N ALA A 63 1.16 15.35 13.53
CA ALA A 63 1.06 15.08 12.09
C ALA A 63 1.50 13.65 11.75
N VAL A 64 2.45 13.06 12.50
CA VAL A 64 2.89 11.67 12.32
C VAL A 64 2.09 10.72 13.22
N LEU A 65 1.70 11.17 14.42
CA LEU A 65 0.92 10.35 15.35
C LEU A 65 -0.51 10.09 14.85
N SER A 66 -1.13 11.05 14.15
CA SER A 66 -2.51 10.90 13.65
C SER A 66 -2.65 9.73 12.66
N PRO A 67 -1.83 9.61 11.59
CA PRO A 67 -1.86 8.44 10.70
C PRO A 67 -1.49 7.14 11.39
N ALA A 68 -0.57 7.18 12.37
CA ALA A 68 -0.20 6.00 13.16
C ALA A 68 -1.38 5.48 14.00
N MET A 69 -2.19 6.37 14.59
CA MET A 69 -3.41 5.98 15.29
C MET A 69 -4.47 5.45 14.32
N ALA A 70 -4.62 6.08 13.15
CA ALA A 70 -5.54 5.60 12.12
C ALA A 70 -5.21 4.15 11.70
N LEU A 71 -3.92 3.82 11.55
CA LEU A 71 -3.44 2.46 11.28
C LEU A 71 -3.81 1.46 12.38
N ILE A 72 -3.61 1.84 13.65
CA ILE A 72 -3.97 0.99 14.79
C ILE A 72 -5.47 0.72 14.79
N THR A 73 -6.28 1.76 14.55
CA THR A 73 -7.74 1.64 14.48
C THR A 73 -8.20 0.80 13.30
N SER A 74 -7.64 1.01 12.10
CA SER A 74 -8.00 0.23 10.91
C SER A 74 -7.63 -1.24 11.06
N PHE A 75 -6.43 -1.55 11.55
CA PHE A 75 -6.00 -2.93 11.74
C PHE A 75 -6.83 -3.60 12.84
N GLY A 76 -7.13 -2.89 13.93
CA GLY A 76 -8.01 -3.37 14.99
C GLY A 76 -9.41 -3.71 14.50
N ILE A 77 -10.02 -2.88 13.65
CA ILE A 77 -11.34 -3.15 13.05
C ILE A 77 -11.28 -4.37 12.13
N LEU A 78 -10.28 -4.44 11.25
CA LEU A 78 -10.17 -5.53 10.27
C LEU A 78 -9.87 -6.88 10.92
N TRP A 79 -9.02 -6.91 11.96
CA TRP A 79 -8.81 -8.10 12.77
C TRP A 79 -10.04 -8.48 13.58
N GLY A 80 -10.80 -7.49 14.08
CA GLY A 80 -12.09 -7.73 14.73
C GLY A 80 -13.15 -8.37 13.81
N ILE A 81 -13.07 -8.13 12.50
CA ILE A 81 -13.91 -8.76 11.47
C ILE A 81 -13.38 -10.17 11.09
N GLY A 82 -12.18 -10.53 11.52
CA GLY A 82 -11.58 -11.84 11.26
C GLY A 82 -10.75 -11.92 9.97
N LEU A 83 -10.33 -10.78 9.40
CA LEU A 83 -9.45 -10.79 8.23
C LEU A 83 -8.03 -11.24 8.61
N PRO A 84 -7.41 -12.18 7.88
CA PRO A 84 -6.08 -12.67 8.19
C PRO A 84 -5.02 -11.59 7.99
N PHE A 85 -3.89 -11.71 8.68
CA PHE A 85 -2.70 -10.93 8.41
C PHE A 85 -1.80 -11.66 7.40
N SER A 86 -1.21 -10.92 6.46
CA SER A 86 -0.27 -11.44 5.47
C SER A 86 1.01 -10.60 5.48
N ASN A 87 2.15 -11.21 5.13
CA ASN A 87 3.46 -10.54 5.15
C ASN A 87 3.52 -9.30 4.25
N ILE A 88 2.73 -9.25 3.16
CA ILE A 88 2.64 -8.07 2.28
C ILE A 88 2.08 -6.84 3.02
N LEU A 89 1.26 -7.04 4.05
CA LEU A 89 0.63 -5.96 4.82
C LEU A 89 1.64 -5.16 5.64
N THR A 90 2.87 -5.65 5.78
CA THR A 90 3.97 -4.92 6.44
C THR A 90 4.34 -3.62 5.74
N VAL A 91 3.98 -3.47 4.45
CA VAL A 91 4.19 -2.24 3.67
C VAL A 91 3.12 -1.18 3.96
N VAL A 92 1.91 -1.59 4.35
CA VAL A 92 0.76 -0.68 4.55
C VAL A 92 1.05 0.43 5.55
N PRO A 93 1.66 0.17 6.72
CA PRO A 93 1.99 1.23 7.67
C PRO A 93 2.93 2.31 7.12
N PHE A 94 3.92 1.93 6.29
CA PHE A 94 4.82 2.89 5.66
C PHE A 94 4.05 3.79 4.70
N LEU A 95 3.22 3.19 3.86
CA LEU A 95 2.40 3.88 2.87
C LEU A 95 1.45 4.87 3.55
N VAL A 96 0.66 4.43 4.53
CA VAL A 96 -0.36 5.27 5.18
C VAL A 96 0.28 6.40 5.99
N ILE A 97 1.39 6.15 6.71
CA ILE A 97 2.09 7.24 7.42
C ILE A 97 2.60 8.28 6.42
N THR A 98 3.15 7.87 5.27
CA THR A 98 3.66 8.83 4.28
C THR A 98 2.55 9.68 3.66
N ILE A 99 1.40 9.08 3.31
CA ILE A 99 0.25 9.81 2.77
C ILE A 99 -0.32 10.76 3.83
N GLY A 100 -0.56 10.27 5.04
CA GLY A 100 -1.15 11.09 6.10
C GLY A 100 -0.24 12.24 6.56
N VAL A 101 1.09 12.10 6.48
CA VAL A 101 2.02 13.20 6.77
C VAL A 101 1.96 14.28 5.67
N ASP A 102 1.75 13.91 4.41
CA ASP A 102 1.56 14.87 3.31
C ASP A 102 0.29 15.71 3.52
N ASP A 103 -0.83 15.05 3.84
CA ASP A 103 -2.10 15.72 4.14
C ASP A 103 -1.98 16.67 5.35
N ALA A 104 -1.33 16.22 6.43
CA ALA A 104 -1.08 17.02 7.61
C ALA A 104 -0.18 18.23 7.30
N PHE A 105 0.85 18.06 6.47
CA PHE A 105 1.72 19.14 6.03
C PHE A 105 0.96 20.19 5.21
N LEU A 106 0.07 19.76 4.31
CA LEU A 106 -0.76 20.66 3.50
C LEU A 106 -1.70 21.51 4.37
N ILE A 107 -2.32 20.90 5.38
CA ILE A 107 -3.17 21.61 6.36
C ILE A 107 -2.35 22.65 7.14
N LEU A 108 -1.15 22.29 7.60
CA LEU A 108 -0.28 23.21 8.34
C LEU A 108 0.25 24.35 7.47
N ALA A 109 0.55 24.07 6.20
CA ALA A 109 0.97 25.08 5.23
C ALA A 109 -0.14 26.10 4.97
N ALA A 110 -1.38 25.64 4.76
CA ALA A 110 -2.54 26.52 4.62
C ALA A 110 -2.82 27.33 5.90
N TRP A 111 -2.64 26.73 7.08
CA TRP A 111 -2.74 27.44 8.35
C TRP A 111 -1.71 28.57 8.46
N ARG A 112 -0.46 28.35 8.03
CA ARG A 112 0.58 29.40 8.00
C ARG A 112 0.28 30.51 7.00
N HIS A 113 -0.42 30.21 5.91
CA HIS A 113 -0.81 31.19 4.91
C HIS A 113 -2.10 31.95 5.27
N SER A 114 -2.91 31.42 6.20
CA SER A 114 -4.13 32.08 6.69
C SER A 114 -3.85 33.44 7.33
N SER A 115 -4.83 34.33 7.25
CA SER A 115 -4.72 35.71 7.74
C SER A 115 -4.46 35.76 9.26
N PRO A 116 -3.31 36.28 9.75
CA PRO A 116 -2.99 36.23 11.18
C PRO A 116 -3.88 37.12 12.05
N ASP A 117 -4.51 38.14 11.46
CA ASP A 117 -5.34 39.14 12.15
C ASP A 117 -6.82 38.75 12.28
N SER A 118 -7.26 37.66 11.65
CA SER A 118 -8.65 37.21 11.72
C SER A 118 -8.93 36.34 12.94
N THR A 119 -10.22 36.09 13.23
CA THR A 119 -10.62 35.24 14.35
C THR A 119 -10.21 33.79 14.11
N LEU A 120 -10.05 33.01 15.18
CA LEU A 120 -9.67 31.58 15.08
C LEU A 120 -10.60 30.82 14.12
N GLU A 121 -11.90 31.10 14.19
CA GLU A 121 -12.94 30.48 13.36
C GLU A 121 -12.74 30.81 11.89
N THR A 122 -12.50 32.08 11.56
CA THR A 122 -12.23 32.51 10.18
C THR A 122 -10.94 31.90 9.65
N ARG A 123 -9.86 31.85 10.45
CA ARG A 123 -8.58 31.22 10.04
C ARG A 123 -8.70 29.74 9.77
N MET A 124 -9.41 29.00 10.64
CA MET A 124 -9.67 27.58 10.43
C MET A 124 -10.54 27.36 9.19
N GLY A 125 -11.53 28.23 8.98
CA GLY A 125 -12.36 28.22 7.77
C GLY A 125 -11.54 28.42 6.50
N GLU A 126 -10.69 29.46 6.44
CA GLU A 126 -9.77 29.70 5.32
C GLU A 126 -8.84 28.51 5.08
N THR A 127 -8.29 27.93 6.15
CA THR A 127 -7.41 26.76 6.09
C THR A 127 -8.13 25.57 5.46
N LEU A 128 -9.32 25.21 5.96
CA LEU A 128 -10.08 24.07 5.46
C LEU A 128 -10.63 24.28 4.05
N ILE A 129 -11.00 25.50 3.67
CA ILE A 129 -11.43 25.82 2.31
C ILE A 129 -10.29 25.59 1.31
N HIS A 130 -9.05 25.96 1.67
CA HIS A 130 -7.90 25.82 0.78
C HIS A 130 -7.25 24.43 0.82
N SER A 131 -6.86 23.93 1.98
CA SER A 131 -6.18 22.62 2.08
C SER A 131 -7.16 21.46 2.20
N GLY A 132 -8.28 21.63 2.90
CA GLY A 132 -9.23 20.55 3.16
C GLY A 132 -9.86 19.99 1.88
N ALA A 133 -10.15 20.87 0.90
CA ALA A 133 -10.62 20.43 -0.42
C ALA A 133 -9.57 19.57 -1.15
N SER A 134 -8.30 19.96 -1.10
CA SER A 134 -7.20 19.20 -1.72
C SER A 134 -7.01 17.84 -1.03
N VAL A 135 -6.94 17.82 0.31
CA VAL A 135 -6.83 16.58 1.11
C VAL A 135 -8.01 15.64 0.83
N THR A 136 -9.23 16.17 0.73
CA THR A 136 -10.41 15.34 0.42
C THR A 136 -10.30 14.71 -0.97
N VAL A 137 -9.81 15.45 -1.96
CA VAL A 137 -9.63 14.92 -3.32
C VAL A 137 -8.55 13.84 -3.33
N THR A 138 -7.38 14.08 -2.72
CA THR A 138 -6.27 13.10 -2.67
C THR A 138 -6.69 11.82 -1.95
N SER A 139 -7.23 11.94 -0.73
CA SER A 139 -7.65 10.75 0.03
C SER A 139 -8.77 9.98 -0.68
N LEU A 140 -9.74 10.66 -1.30
CA LEU A 140 -10.82 9.99 -2.05
C LEU A 140 -10.27 9.26 -3.27
N THR A 141 -9.35 9.89 -4.02
CA THR A 141 -8.72 9.22 -5.17
C THR A 141 -7.91 8.01 -4.75
N ASP A 142 -7.17 8.08 -3.63
CA ASP A 142 -6.40 6.95 -3.12
C ASP A 142 -7.30 5.79 -2.70
N ILE A 143 -8.38 6.08 -1.96
CA ILE A 143 -9.39 5.08 -1.58
C ILE A 143 -9.96 4.40 -2.82
N LEU A 144 -10.37 5.18 -3.83
CA LEU A 144 -10.92 4.63 -5.08
C LEU A 144 -9.89 3.77 -5.83
N CYS A 145 -8.64 4.20 -5.90
CA CYS A 145 -7.56 3.42 -6.52
C CYS A 145 -7.37 2.06 -5.82
N PHE A 146 -7.34 2.03 -4.48
CA PHE A 146 -7.23 0.77 -3.74
C PHE A 146 -8.49 -0.08 -3.83
N VAL A 147 -9.69 0.52 -3.88
CA VAL A 147 -10.95 -0.20 -4.10
C VAL A 147 -10.98 -0.87 -5.48
N VAL A 148 -10.45 -0.22 -6.53
CA VAL A 148 -10.31 -0.86 -7.85
C VAL A 148 -9.38 -2.08 -7.79
N GLY A 149 -8.37 -2.05 -6.91
CA GLY A 149 -7.47 -3.19 -6.68
C GLY A 149 -8.17 -4.44 -6.13
N LEU A 150 -9.39 -4.32 -5.60
CA LEU A 150 -10.20 -5.46 -5.14
C LEU A 150 -10.66 -6.37 -6.29
N PHE A 151 -10.66 -5.88 -7.53
CA PHE A 151 -10.97 -6.69 -8.70
C PHE A 151 -9.81 -7.60 -9.15
N SER A 152 -8.68 -7.59 -8.45
CA SER A 152 -7.55 -8.48 -8.74
C SER A 152 -7.91 -9.95 -8.49
N ASN A 153 -7.39 -10.86 -9.30
CA ASN A 153 -7.57 -12.32 -9.11
C ASN A 153 -6.73 -12.91 -7.97
N LEU A 154 -5.81 -12.13 -7.39
CA LEU A 154 -4.90 -12.59 -6.34
C LEU A 154 -5.46 -12.21 -4.95
N PRO A 155 -5.86 -13.18 -4.10
CA PRO A 155 -6.45 -12.88 -2.78
C PRO A 155 -5.53 -12.07 -1.86
N VAL A 156 -4.21 -12.26 -1.98
CA VAL A 156 -3.21 -11.50 -1.21
C VAL A 156 -3.21 -10.02 -1.59
N VAL A 157 -3.43 -9.70 -2.87
CA VAL A 157 -3.55 -8.32 -3.36
C VAL A 157 -4.87 -7.70 -2.93
N GLN A 158 -5.98 -8.45 -3.02
CA GLN A 158 -7.28 -8.00 -2.50
C GLN A 158 -7.18 -7.63 -1.02
N LEU A 159 -6.56 -8.49 -0.21
CA LEU A 159 -6.33 -8.25 1.22
C LEU A 159 -5.53 -6.96 1.46
N PHE A 160 -4.42 -6.77 0.74
CA PHE A 160 -3.62 -5.54 0.80
C PHE A 160 -4.44 -4.29 0.47
N CYS A 161 -5.27 -4.35 -0.57
CA CYS A 161 -6.15 -3.26 -0.98
C CYS A 161 -7.25 -2.96 0.04
N ILE A 162 -7.86 -3.97 0.67
CA ILE A 162 -8.84 -3.78 1.77
C ILE A 162 -8.18 -3.07 2.95
N TYR A 163 -7.02 -3.57 3.41
CA TYR A 163 -6.32 -2.97 4.55
C TYR A 163 -5.93 -1.51 4.29
N THR A 164 -5.41 -1.24 3.09
CA THR A 164 -4.95 0.11 2.73
C THR A 164 -6.11 1.08 2.55
N SER A 165 -7.18 0.69 1.84
CA SER A 165 -8.35 1.55 1.63
C SER A 165 -9.05 1.93 2.94
N VAL A 166 -9.22 0.98 3.86
CA VAL A 166 -9.81 1.25 5.18
C VAL A 166 -8.90 2.12 6.04
N ALA A 167 -7.58 1.89 5.99
CA ALA A 167 -6.61 2.71 6.71
C ALA A 167 -6.61 4.17 6.22
N ILE A 168 -6.59 4.39 4.91
CA ILE A 168 -6.64 5.75 4.32
C ILE A 168 -7.98 6.42 4.62
N MET A 169 -9.10 5.66 4.59
CA MET A 169 -10.41 6.21 4.95
C MET A 169 -10.45 6.68 6.41
N ILE A 170 -9.90 5.91 7.34
CA ILE A 170 -9.84 6.30 8.76
C ILE A 170 -8.84 7.45 8.96
N ASP A 171 -7.71 7.44 8.25
CA ASP A 171 -6.74 8.54 8.28
C ASP A 171 -7.37 9.84 7.82
N PHE A 172 -8.09 9.84 6.69
CA PHE A 172 -8.84 11.02 6.22
C PHE A 172 -9.81 11.56 7.29
N ILE A 173 -10.57 10.69 7.95
CA ILE A 173 -11.46 11.08 9.05
C ILE A 173 -10.64 11.74 10.17
N TYR A 174 -9.50 11.15 10.55
CA TYR A 174 -8.63 11.68 11.61
C TYR A 174 -7.97 13.01 11.21
N GLN A 175 -7.59 13.20 9.95
CA GLN A 175 -7.02 14.46 9.45
C GLN A 175 -8.02 15.61 9.56
N ILE A 176 -9.25 15.40 9.04
CA ILE A 176 -10.29 16.45 9.04
C ILE A 176 -10.84 16.72 10.44
N THR A 177 -10.89 15.71 11.32
CA THR A 177 -11.45 15.87 12.67
C THR A 177 -10.37 16.09 13.72
N PHE A 178 -9.61 15.04 14.05
CA PHE A 178 -8.65 15.02 15.15
C PHE A 178 -7.47 15.97 14.91
N PHE A 179 -6.79 15.88 13.77
CA PHE A 179 -5.61 16.70 13.49
C PHE A 179 -5.98 18.18 13.35
N THR A 180 -7.04 18.47 12.59
CA THR A 180 -7.60 19.83 12.48
C THR A 180 -7.98 20.43 13.84
N ALA A 181 -8.53 19.63 14.77
CA ALA A 181 -8.82 20.08 16.12
C ALA A 181 -7.55 20.42 16.93
N ILE A 182 -6.46 19.66 16.75
CA ILE A 182 -5.16 19.98 17.36
C ILE A 182 -4.61 21.29 16.83
N VAL A 183 -4.68 21.51 15.51
CA VAL A 183 -4.28 22.78 14.88
C VAL A 183 -5.09 23.93 15.45
N ALA A 184 -6.41 23.80 15.56
CA ALA A 184 -7.28 24.82 16.15
C ALA A 184 -6.95 25.08 17.63
N TYR A 185 -6.70 24.03 18.42
CA TYR A 185 -6.33 24.15 19.84
C TYR A 185 -5.00 24.89 20.02
N LYS A 186 -3.98 24.53 19.23
CA LYS A 186 -2.66 25.20 19.26
C LYS A 186 -2.74 26.62 18.71
N GLY A 187 -3.54 26.86 17.68
CA GLY A 187 -3.85 28.20 17.18
C GLY A 187 -4.46 29.08 18.27
N ARG A 188 -5.45 28.56 19.01
CA ARG A 188 -6.07 29.27 20.14
C ARG A 188 -5.07 29.59 21.24
N GLN A 189 -4.21 28.64 21.59
CA GLN A 189 -3.16 28.83 22.60
C GLN A 189 -2.20 29.95 22.19
N LYS A 190 -1.77 29.99 20.92
CA LYS A 190 -0.90 31.03 20.35
C LYS A 190 -1.56 32.41 20.40
N ILE A 191 -2.83 32.52 19.96
CA ILE A 191 -3.59 33.79 20.01
C ILE A 191 -3.73 34.30 21.45
N ASN A 192 -4.04 33.42 22.41
CA ASN A 192 -4.16 33.80 23.82
C ASN A 192 -2.84 34.26 24.43
N TYR A 193 -1.74 33.59 24.06
CA TYR A 193 -0.39 34.00 24.47
C TYR A 193 -0.04 35.40 23.96
N MET A 194 -0.26 35.67 22.66
CA MET A 194 -0.02 36.98 22.05
C MET A 194 -0.88 38.09 22.67
N LYS A 195 -2.15 37.80 23.00
CA LYS A 195 -2.99 38.77 23.74
C LYS A 195 -2.38 39.07 25.11
N ARG A 196 -1.99 38.04 25.88
CA ARG A 196 -1.46 38.20 27.24
C ARG A 196 -0.14 38.99 27.26
N THR A 197 0.76 38.76 26.31
CA THR A 197 2.00 39.53 26.19
C THR A 197 1.73 41.00 25.81
N ASN A 198 0.78 41.25 24.90
CA ASN A 198 0.38 42.62 24.52
C ASN A 198 -0.28 43.40 25.66
N TYR A 199 -1.14 42.77 26.47
CA TYR A 199 -1.72 43.40 27.67
C TYR A 199 -0.66 43.74 28.73
N CYS A 200 0.32 42.86 28.95
CA CYS A 200 1.41 43.11 29.91
C CYS A 200 2.35 44.23 29.41
N GLY A 201 2.62 44.28 28.10
CA GLY A 201 3.41 45.35 27.47
C GLY A 201 2.73 46.72 27.48
N GLN A 202 1.39 46.78 27.37
CA GLN A 202 0.65 48.05 27.49
C GLN A 202 0.63 48.59 28.94
N ASN A 203 0.52 47.73 29.95
CA ASN A 203 0.60 48.17 31.35
C ASN A 203 2.00 48.68 31.75
N PHE A 204 3.07 48.27 31.06
CA PHE A 204 4.41 48.80 31.25
C PHE A 204 4.68 50.10 30.46
N LYS A 205 3.87 50.38 29.43
CA LYS A 205 4.03 51.52 28.52
C LYS A 205 3.56 52.87 29.07
N SER A 206 3.02 52.92 30.29
CA SER A 206 2.68 54.17 30.99
C SER A 206 3.89 54.84 31.68
N ARG A 207 5.08 54.20 31.63
CA ARG A 207 6.34 54.80 32.07
C ARG A 207 7.43 54.43 31.07
N ASN A 208 7.67 55.29 30.08
CA ASN A 208 9.00 55.78 29.71
C ASN A 208 8.98 56.48 28.34
N ILE A 209 9.49 57.70 28.33
CA ILE A 209 9.70 58.63 27.20
C ILE A 209 10.65 58.06 26.11
N ILE A 210 11.11 56.81 26.27
CA ILE A 210 12.11 56.12 25.44
C ILE A 210 11.47 55.43 24.21
N ASP A 211 10.14 55.23 24.20
CA ASP A 211 9.42 54.62 23.08
C ASP A 211 9.38 55.48 21.80
N GLY A 212 9.60 56.80 21.91
CA GLY A 212 9.73 57.69 20.76
C GLY A 212 11.02 57.49 19.95
N LEU A 213 12.06 56.95 20.59
CA LEU A 213 13.37 56.72 19.94
C LEU A 213 13.48 55.33 19.33
N TRP A 214 12.83 54.32 19.93
CA TRP A 214 12.81 52.96 19.37
C TRP A 214 11.72 52.72 18.32
N SER A 215 10.65 53.52 18.28
CA SER A 215 9.65 53.46 17.20
C SER A 215 10.23 53.87 15.84
N LYS A 216 11.21 54.79 15.81
CA LYS A 216 11.94 55.16 14.59
C LYS A 216 12.94 54.10 14.10
N SER A 217 13.40 53.21 14.98
CA SER A 217 14.35 52.13 14.63
C SER A 217 13.63 50.83 14.23
N LYS A 218 12.49 50.52 14.87
CA LYS A 218 11.77 49.25 14.67
C LYS A 218 10.85 49.23 13.44
N GLN A 219 10.49 50.41 12.88
CA GLN A 219 9.68 50.50 11.66
C GLN A 219 10.44 50.06 10.38
N LYS A 220 11.75 49.77 10.47
CA LYS A 220 12.55 49.42 9.29
C LYS A 220 12.64 47.91 8.98
N ASN A 221 12.20 47.02 9.88
CA ASN A 221 12.47 45.57 9.76
C ASN A 221 11.24 44.64 9.87
N SER A 222 10.00 45.13 9.81
CA SER A 222 8.80 44.30 10.06
C SER A 222 7.73 44.34 8.98
N HIS A 223 8.12 44.45 7.71
CA HIS A 223 7.25 44.03 6.61
C HIS A 223 8.07 43.16 5.66
N LYS A 224 8.10 41.85 5.93
CA LYS A 224 8.46 40.86 4.91
C LYS A 224 7.22 40.69 4.04
N LEU A 225 7.00 41.67 3.17
CA LEU A 225 5.95 41.68 2.18
C LEU A 225 6.25 40.55 1.18
N TYR A 226 5.36 39.56 1.06
CA TYR A 226 5.53 38.51 0.06
C TYR A 226 5.22 39.10 -1.32
N VAL A 227 5.90 38.61 -2.36
CA VAL A 227 5.77 39.16 -3.73
C VAL A 227 4.33 39.08 -4.26
N THR A 228 3.52 38.13 -3.76
CA THR A 228 2.10 38.02 -4.06
C THR A 228 1.30 39.26 -3.63
N ASP A 229 1.69 39.94 -2.55
CA ASP A 229 1.01 41.14 -2.06
C ASP A 229 1.24 42.34 -2.99
N ALA A 230 2.37 42.39 -3.72
CA ALA A 230 2.71 43.50 -4.61
C ALA A 230 1.89 43.50 -5.91
N ASP A 231 1.54 42.31 -6.42
CA ASP A 231 0.68 42.17 -7.59
C ASP A 231 -0.80 42.41 -7.24
N ILE A 232 -1.21 42.05 -6.02
CA ILE A 232 -2.56 42.34 -5.48
C ILE A 232 -2.73 43.85 -5.20
N LEU A 233 -1.69 44.53 -4.69
CA LEU A 233 -1.72 45.97 -4.45
C LEU A 233 -1.89 46.80 -5.74
N LYS A 234 -1.49 46.26 -6.88
CA LYS A 234 -1.60 46.89 -8.19
C LYS A 234 -3.05 47.03 -8.67
N TYR A 235 -3.94 46.16 -8.17
CA TYR A 235 -5.37 46.17 -8.51
C TYR A 235 -6.22 47.03 -7.56
N TYR A 236 -5.71 47.40 -6.39
CA TYR A 236 -6.49 48.09 -5.34
C TYR A 236 -6.23 49.60 -5.21
N LEU A 237 -5.33 50.19 -5.99
CA LEU A 237 -5.02 51.63 -5.96
C LEU A 237 -5.50 52.34 -7.24
N PRO A 238 -6.77 52.75 -7.32
CA PRO A 238 -7.20 53.77 -8.26
C PRO A 238 -6.80 55.12 -7.68
N ASN A 239 -5.85 55.78 -8.36
CA ASN A 239 -5.42 57.18 -8.21
C ASN A 239 -4.03 57.38 -7.58
N GLY A 240 -3.11 57.78 -8.48
CA GLY A 240 -2.13 58.84 -8.27
C GLY A 240 -1.31 58.81 -6.98
N ASP A 241 -0.22 58.04 -7.00
CA ASP A 241 1.12 58.55 -6.66
C ASP A 241 2.18 57.60 -7.20
N SER A 242 2.97 58.08 -8.16
CA SER A 242 3.95 57.27 -8.88
C SER A 242 5.13 56.89 -7.97
N LEU A 243 5.17 55.64 -7.50
CA LEU A 243 6.35 55.09 -6.84
C LEU A 243 7.50 55.01 -7.86
N SER A 244 8.63 55.67 -7.58
CA SER A 244 9.77 55.73 -8.50
C SER A 244 10.28 54.32 -8.90
N PRO A 245 10.42 54.01 -10.21
CA PRO A 245 10.77 52.67 -10.70
C PRO A 245 12.15 52.19 -10.23
N LYS A 246 13.03 53.09 -9.78
CA LYS A 246 14.36 52.76 -9.24
C LYS A 246 14.29 52.17 -7.82
N MET A 247 13.26 52.50 -7.02
CA MET A 247 13.08 51.93 -5.67
C MET A 247 12.42 50.54 -5.72
N LEU A 248 11.43 50.33 -6.58
CA LEU A 248 10.84 49.01 -6.85
C LEU A 248 11.88 47.99 -7.34
N LYS A 249 12.78 48.43 -8.23
CA LYS A 249 13.87 47.57 -8.73
C LYS A 249 14.91 47.23 -7.66
N LYS A 250 15.11 48.09 -6.65
CA LYS A 250 16.07 47.88 -5.54
C LYS A 250 15.52 47.01 -4.41
N ILE A 251 14.19 46.97 -4.23
CA ILE A 251 13.50 46.11 -3.26
C ILE A 251 13.32 44.69 -3.82
N SER A 252 12.98 44.57 -5.11
CA SER A 252 12.85 43.28 -5.80
C SER A 252 14.17 42.50 -5.92
N THR A 253 15.32 43.18 -5.92
CA THR A 253 16.64 42.58 -6.18
C THR A 253 17.37 42.04 -4.95
N LYS A 254 16.93 42.32 -3.72
CA LYS A 254 17.71 41.98 -2.51
C LYS A 254 17.37 40.62 -1.86
N SER A 255 16.36 39.91 -2.34
CA SER A 255 16.09 38.52 -1.96
C SER A 255 15.21 37.84 -3.01
N GLN A 256 15.75 37.54 -4.20
CA GLN A 256 15.06 36.59 -5.05
C GLN A 256 15.19 35.20 -4.43
N ASN A 257 14.10 34.73 -3.83
CA ASN A 257 14.00 33.38 -3.29
C ASN A 257 14.30 32.37 -4.41
N PHE A 258 14.91 31.23 -4.07
CA PHE A 258 15.26 30.17 -5.02
C PHE A 258 14.11 29.82 -5.97
N LEU A 259 12.88 29.73 -5.44
CA LEU A 259 11.67 29.48 -6.20
C LEU A 259 11.42 30.53 -7.30
N GLN A 260 11.65 31.80 -7.01
CA GLN A 260 11.44 32.87 -7.98
C GLN A 260 12.50 32.88 -9.08
N LYS A 261 13.74 32.51 -8.74
CA LYS A 261 14.79 32.27 -9.74
C LYS A 261 14.44 31.08 -10.64
N PHE A 262 13.92 30.00 -10.05
CA PHE A 262 13.45 28.82 -10.77
C PHE A 262 12.30 29.16 -11.74
N ILE A 263 11.28 29.89 -11.27
CA ILE A 263 10.16 30.36 -12.10
C ILE A 263 10.67 31.19 -13.28
N ASN A 264 11.57 32.15 -13.04
CA ASN A 264 12.13 33.00 -14.09
C ASN A 264 12.88 32.18 -15.15
N ILE A 265 13.61 31.13 -14.74
CA ILE A 265 14.30 30.22 -15.67
C ILE A 265 13.30 29.40 -16.49
N LEU A 266 12.22 28.93 -15.88
CA LEU A 266 11.18 28.13 -16.56
C LEU A 266 10.40 28.95 -17.60
N HIS A 267 10.24 30.26 -17.39
CA HIS A 267 9.52 31.12 -18.33
C HIS A 267 10.28 31.41 -19.64
N LEU A 268 11.60 31.18 -19.68
CA LEU A 268 12.40 31.38 -20.89
C LEU A 268 11.94 30.43 -22.00
N PRO A 269 11.75 30.91 -23.25
CA PRO A 269 11.19 30.11 -24.33
C PRO A 269 12.08 28.90 -24.69
N PHE A 270 13.40 29.08 -24.58
CA PHE A 270 14.37 27.99 -24.78
C PHE A 270 14.22 26.90 -23.72
N THR A 271 14.11 27.27 -22.43
CA THR A 271 13.92 26.31 -21.34
C THR A 271 12.63 25.51 -21.52
N LYS A 272 11.52 26.16 -21.92
CA LYS A 272 10.25 25.46 -22.19
C LYS A 272 10.40 24.42 -23.29
N PHE A 273 11.06 24.79 -24.40
CA PHE A 273 11.32 23.86 -25.49
C PHE A 273 12.16 22.67 -25.04
N VAL A 274 13.24 22.92 -24.29
CA VAL A 274 14.11 21.86 -23.74
C VAL A 274 13.34 20.94 -22.80
N VAL A 275 12.51 21.49 -21.90
CA VAL A 275 11.70 20.70 -20.96
C VAL A 275 10.68 19.83 -21.72
N ILE A 276 9.97 20.39 -22.70
CA ILE A 276 9.00 19.62 -23.51
C ILE A 276 9.73 18.52 -24.29
N ALA A 277 10.85 18.83 -24.94
CA ALA A 277 11.66 17.84 -25.65
C ALA A 277 12.13 16.73 -24.71
N ALA A 278 12.61 17.08 -23.50
CA ALA A 278 13.04 16.11 -22.50
C ALA A 278 11.88 15.18 -22.07
N PHE A 279 10.68 15.72 -21.80
CA PHE A 279 9.51 14.89 -21.45
C PHE A 279 9.05 14.00 -22.60
N ILE A 280 9.08 14.48 -23.85
CA ILE A 280 8.78 13.64 -25.01
C ILE A 280 9.80 12.50 -25.12
N THR A 281 11.10 12.79 -25.02
CA THR A 281 12.14 11.75 -25.05
C THR A 281 11.97 10.74 -23.91
N HIS A 282 11.67 11.22 -22.70
CA HIS A 282 11.43 10.40 -21.53
C HIS A 282 10.24 9.44 -21.74
N ILE A 283 9.10 9.96 -22.21
CA ILE A 283 7.92 9.14 -22.51
C ILE A 283 8.25 8.11 -23.59
N THR A 284 8.93 8.50 -24.69
CA THR A 284 9.28 7.56 -25.76
C THR A 284 10.19 6.43 -25.28
N VAL A 285 11.19 6.74 -24.45
CA VAL A 285 12.11 5.75 -23.89
C VAL A 285 11.38 4.83 -22.92
N ILE A 286 10.54 5.38 -22.02
CA ILE A 286 9.76 4.56 -21.10
C ILE A 286 8.78 3.66 -21.85
N SER A 287 8.07 4.17 -22.86
CA SER A 287 7.15 3.35 -23.66
C SER A 287 7.88 2.21 -24.36
N TYR A 288 9.11 2.43 -24.84
CA TYR A 288 9.95 1.36 -25.38
C TYR A 288 10.32 0.33 -24.30
N LEU A 289 10.79 0.78 -23.13
CA LEU A 289 11.15 -0.10 -22.02
C LEU A 289 9.95 -0.90 -21.46
N CYS A 290 8.73 -0.35 -21.53
CA CYS A 290 7.52 -1.08 -21.19
C CYS A 290 7.30 -2.32 -22.08
N THR A 291 7.85 -2.36 -23.29
CA THR A 291 7.78 -3.53 -24.18
C THR A 291 8.72 -4.67 -23.77
N GLU A 292 9.71 -4.40 -22.91
CA GLU A 292 10.70 -5.37 -22.44
C GLU A 292 10.36 -5.94 -21.04
N VAL A 293 9.17 -5.65 -20.50
CA VAL A 293 8.76 -6.15 -19.19
C VAL A 293 8.56 -7.67 -19.23
N ASN A 294 9.37 -8.40 -18.45
CA ASN A 294 9.21 -9.84 -18.27
C ASN A 294 8.10 -10.16 -17.27
N THR A 295 7.24 -11.15 -17.58
CA THR A 295 6.17 -11.65 -16.71
C THR A 295 6.58 -12.83 -15.84
N ASP A 296 7.81 -13.34 -15.99
CA ASP A 296 8.27 -14.50 -15.23
C ASP A 296 8.33 -14.23 -13.72
N PHE A 297 7.74 -15.12 -12.94
CA PHE A 297 7.74 -15.05 -11.48
C PHE A 297 8.91 -15.86 -10.89
N ASN A 298 9.89 -15.18 -10.32
CA ASN A 298 11.01 -15.81 -9.62
C ASN A 298 10.71 -15.98 -8.14
N MET A 299 10.69 -17.23 -7.67
CA MET A 299 10.43 -17.57 -6.27
C MET A 299 11.52 -17.05 -5.33
N GLU A 300 12.73 -16.76 -5.81
CA GLU A 300 13.81 -16.13 -5.02
C GLU A 300 13.40 -14.77 -4.44
N ASN A 301 12.55 -14.03 -5.15
CA ASN A 301 12.11 -12.69 -4.72
C ASN A 301 11.15 -12.72 -3.52
N LEU A 302 10.72 -13.91 -3.09
CA LEU A 302 9.84 -14.09 -1.93
C LEU A 302 10.60 -14.20 -0.61
N TYR A 303 11.92 -14.33 -0.64
CA TYR A 303 12.75 -14.51 0.56
C TYR A 303 13.76 -13.37 0.70
N LEU A 304 14.32 -13.24 1.90
CA LEU A 304 15.45 -12.32 2.13
C LEU A 304 16.64 -12.71 1.26
N GLU A 305 17.40 -11.73 0.75
CA GLU A 305 18.54 -11.94 -0.15
C GLU A 305 19.57 -12.95 0.41
N ASN A 306 19.81 -12.88 1.73
CA ASN A 306 20.74 -13.75 2.46
C ASN A 306 20.12 -15.09 2.91
N SER A 307 18.87 -15.39 2.56
CA SER A 307 18.21 -16.62 2.99
C SER A 307 18.79 -17.84 2.26
N ASN A 308 19.00 -18.92 3.00
CA ASN A 308 19.36 -20.21 2.43
C ASN A 308 18.24 -20.76 1.52
N MET A 309 17.01 -20.25 1.62
CA MET A 309 15.90 -20.61 0.72
C MET A 309 16.17 -20.22 -0.72
N ASN A 310 16.93 -19.16 -0.99
CA ASN A 310 17.21 -18.74 -2.37
C ASN A 310 17.97 -19.80 -3.16
N ALA A 311 18.93 -20.46 -2.53
CA ALA A 311 19.67 -21.55 -3.17
C ALA A 311 18.79 -22.78 -3.42
N ILE A 312 17.88 -23.11 -2.48
CA ILE A 312 16.93 -24.22 -2.62
C ILE A 312 15.92 -23.91 -3.72
N SER A 313 15.33 -22.71 -3.70
CA SER A 313 14.34 -22.23 -4.66
C SER A 313 14.90 -22.26 -6.09
N ARG A 314 16.16 -21.81 -6.28
CA ARG A 314 16.86 -21.97 -7.57
C ARG A 314 16.95 -23.40 -8.06
N GLN A 315 17.35 -24.31 -7.18
CA GLN A 315 17.45 -25.72 -7.55
C GLN A 315 16.08 -26.31 -7.86
N LEU A 316 15.06 -25.94 -7.08
CA LEU A 316 13.69 -26.40 -7.24
C LEU A 316 13.06 -25.88 -8.56
N GLN A 317 13.25 -24.59 -8.90
CA GLN A 317 12.80 -24.02 -10.17
C GLN A 317 13.55 -24.60 -11.37
N ARG A 318 14.86 -24.81 -11.25
CA ARG A 318 15.70 -25.27 -12.37
C ARG A 318 15.51 -26.75 -12.69
N PHE A 319 15.39 -27.59 -11.67
CA PHE A 319 15.40 -29.05 -11.82
C PHE A 319 14.02 -29.65 -11.53
N ASN A 320 13.44 -29.41 -10.34
CA ASN A 320 12.22 -30.10 -9.93
C ASN A 320 10.97 -29.63 -10.70
N LEU A 321 10.73 -28.32 -10.79
CA LEU A 321 9.53 -27.81 -11.46
C LEU A 321 9.56 -28.05 -12.97
N LYS A 322 10.76 -28.22 -13.54
CA LYS A 322 10.94 -28.53 -14.96
C LYS A 322 10.77 -30.02 -15.28
N GLU A 323 11.18 -30.91 -14.38
CA GLU A 323 11.28 -32.35 -14.66
C GLU A 323 10.28 -33.22 -13.87
N ALA A 324 9.80 -32.78 -12.71
CA ALA A 324 9.14 -33.65 -11.71
C ALA A 324 7.82 -33.08 -11.16
N PHE A 325 7.14 -32.19 -11.90
CA PHE A 325 5.84 -31.67 -11.46
C PHE A 325 4.72 -32.69 -11.73
N VAL A 326 4.27 -33.37 -10.68
CA VAL A 326 3.16 -34.34 -10.76
C VAL A 326 1.83 -33.59 -10.66
N VAL A 327 0.99 -33.77 -11.69
CA VAL A 327 -0.39 -33.23 -11.71
C VAL A 327 -1.35 -34.32 -11.28
N ASN A 328 -2.15 -34.04 -10.25
CA ASN A 328 -3.22 -34.92 -9.81
C ASN A 328 -4.55 -34.49 -10.44
N PHE A 329 -5.18 -35.37 -11.20
CA PHE A 329 -6.50 -35.13 -11.78
C PHE A 329 -7.58 -35.79 -10.90
N GLY A 330 -8.53 -34.98 -10.41
CA GLY A 330 -9.71 -35.45 -9.70
C GLY A 330 -10.93 -35.48 -10.61
N LEU A 331 -11.69 -36.58 -10.60
CA LEU A 331 -12.94 -36.72 -11.35
C LEU A 331 -14.13 -36.49 -10.40
N TYR A 332 -14.98 -35.51 -10.72
CA TYR A 332 -16.21 -35.27 -9.98
C TYR A 332 -17.31 -34.70 -10.91
N PRO A 333 -18.53 -35.28 -10.92
CA PRO A 333 -18.91 -36.53 -10.26
C PRO A 333 -18.21 -37.75 -10.88
N LEU A 334 -18.10 -38.85 -10.12
CA LEU A 334 -17.50 -40.09 -10.62
C LEU A 334 -18.42 -40.69 -11.70
N PRO A 335 -17.92 -40.93 -12.93
CA PRO A 335 -18.74 -41.51 -13.98
C PRO A 335 -18.98 -43.01 -13.72
N ASN A 336 -20.07 -43.55 -14.25
CA ASN A 336 -20.37 -44.98 -14.10
C ASN A 336 -19.41 -45.82 -14.95
N PHE A 337 -18.36 -46.35 -14.32
CA PHE A 337 -17.38 -47.20 -14.98
C PHE A 337 -17.90 -48.61 -15.29
N ALA A 338 -19.14 -48.98 -14.95
CA ALA A 338 -19.78 -50.20 -15.44
C ALA A 338 -20.01 -50.15 -16.96
N ASP A 339 -20.25 -48.95 -17.52
CA ASP A 339 -20.42 -48.75 -18.96
C ASP A 339 -19.07 -48.78 -19.71
N VAL A 340 -18.96 -49.71 -20.65
CA VAL A 340 -17.79 -49.87 -21.54
C VAL A 340 -17.52 -48.60 -22.34
N PHE A 341 -18.56 -47.89 -22.79
CA PHE A 341 -18.41 -46.67 -23.56
C PHE A 341 -17.75 -45.55 -22.75
N ILE A 342 -18.15 -45.43 -21.48
CA ILE A 342 -17.57 -44.48 -20.54
C ILE A 342 -16.10 -44.81 -20.26
N ARG A 343 -15.77 -46.10 -20.05
CA ARG A 343 -14.37 -46.55 -19.90
C ARG A 343 -13.51 -46.17 -21.10
N ASN A 344 -13.96 -46.52 -22.30
CA ASN A 344 -13.23 -46.20 -23.53
C ASN A 344 -13.05 -44.68 -23.74
N LYS A 345 -14.04 -43.87 -23.37
CA LYS A 345 -13.94 -42.42 -23.45
C LYS A 345 -12.96 -41.85 -22.42
N PHE A 346 -12.96 -42.42 -21.21
CA PHE A 346 -12.02 -42.07 -20.15
C PHE A 346 -10.58 -42.43 -20.54
N ASP A 347 -10.35 -43.61 -21.10
CA ASP A 347 -9.03 -44.04 -21.55
C ASP A 347 -8.48 -43.14 -22.67
N ARG A 348 -9.33 -42.70 -23.61
CA ARG A 348 -8.94 -41.70 -24.62
C ARG A 348 -8.55 -40.36 -24.01
N LEU A 349 -9.29 -39.90 -23.00
CA LEU A 349 -8.95 -38.66 -22.30
C LEU A 349 -7.59 -38.78 -21.60
N VAL A 350 -7.31 -39.93 -20.98
CA VAL A 350 -6.00 -40.20 -20.35
C VAL A 350 -4.90 -40.25 -21.41
N GLU A 351 -5.13 -40.90 -22.55
CA GLU A 351 -4.18 -40.94 -23.67
C GLU A 351 -3.88 -39.54 -24.23
N GLU A 352 -4.91 -38.69 -24.37
CA GLU A 352 -4.74 -37.29 -24.77
C GLU A 352 -3.89 -36.50 -23.76
N LEU A 353 -4.05 -36.74 -22.45
CA LEU A 353 -3.22 -36.13 -21.40
C LEU A 353 -1.77 -36.65 -21.44
N GLU A 354 -1.59 -37.94 -21.68
CA GLU A 354 -0.27 -38.59 -21.75
C GLU A 354 0.55 -38.17 -22.96
N THR A 355 -0.12 -37.79 -24.04
CA THR A 355 0.51 -37.42 -25.33
C THR A 355 0.70 -35.91 -25.51
N ILE A 356 0.42 -35.09 -24.49
CA ILE A 356 0.69 -33.65 -24.54
C ILE A 356 2.18 -33.42 -24.80
N PRO A 357 2.55 -32.73 -25.89
CA PRO A 357 3.95 -32.52 -26.25
C PRO A 357 4.66 -31.69 -25.17
N GLU A 358 5.93 -32.05 -24.89
CA GLU A 358 6.81 -31.42 -23.90
C GLU A 358 6.41 -31.58 -22.42
N PHE A 359 5.19 -32.04 -22.11
CA PHE A 359 4.69 -32.18 -20.74
C PHE A 359 4.27 -33.61 -20.35
N GLY A 360 3.99 -34.48 -21.32
CA GLY A 360 3.60 -35.87 -21.08
C GLY A 360 4.79 -36.81 -20.93
N MET A 361 4.80 -37.63 -19.87
CA MET A 361 5.75 -38.74 -19.67
C MET A 361 5.25 -40.06 -20.29
N GLY A 362 4.10 -40.02 -20.98
CA GLY A 362 3.43 -41.22 -21.51
C GLY A 362 2.81 -42.09 -20.41
N SER A 363 2.36 -43.28 -20.79
CA SER A 363 1.66 -44.21 -19.90
C SER A 363 2.46 -44.66 -18.68
N ASN A 364 3.79 -44.69 -18.78
CA ASN A 364 4.68 -45.07 -17.68
C ASN A 364 4.73 -44.05 -16.55
N GLY A 365 4.35 -42.79 -16.81
CA GLY A 365 4.33 -41.72 -15.80
C GLY A 365 2.96 -41.54 -15.13
N THR A 366 1.94 -42.24 -15.58
CA THR A 366 0.56 -42.09 -15.11
C THR A 366 0.18 -43.22 -14.17
N VAL A 367 -0.17 -42.87 -12.93
CA VAL A 367 -0.78 -43.82 -11.97
C VAL A 367 -2.29 -43.71 -12.08
N LEU A 368 -2.95 -44.80 -12.47
CA LEU A 368 -4.38 -44.80 -12.73
C LEU A 368 -5.04 -46.10 -12.23
N TRP A 369 -5.97 -45.94 -11.29
CA TRP A 369 -6.63 -47.07 -10.62
C TRP A 369 -7.42 -47.98 -11.58
N THR A 370 -7.95 -47.46 -12.70
CA THR A 370 -8.70 -48.27 -13.66
C THR A 370 -7.81 -49.26 -14.41
N ARG A 371 -6.55 -48.90 -14.68
CA ARG A 371 -5.55 -49.80 -15.29
C ARG A 371 -5.13 -50.88 -14.29
N ASP A 372 -4.79 -50.48 -13.06
CA ASP A 372 -4.43 -51.41 -11.98
C ASP A 372 -5.57 -52.42 -11.73
N PHE A 373 -6.82 -51.96 -11.70
CA PHE A 373 -7.99 -52.82 -11.52
C PHE A 373 -8.23 -53.75 -12.71
N ALA A 374 -8.05 -53.27 -13.95
CA ALA A 374 -8.16 -54.11 -15.15
C ALA A 374 -7.07 -55.20 -15.19
N ASP A 375 -5.84 -54.89 -14.77
CA ASP A 375 -4.75 -55.84 -14.70
C ASP A 375 -5.01 -56.93 -13.65
N ILE A 376 -5.58 -56.55 -12.49
CA ILE A 376 -6.00 -57.52 -11.46
C ILE A 376 -7.11 -58.42 -11.98
N ILE A 377 -8.12 -57.88 -12.67
CA ILE A 377 -9.18 -58.68 -13.28
C ILE A 377 -8.62 -59.65 -14.33
N ALA A 378 -7.70 -59.18 -15.18
CA ALA A 378 -7.09 -60.02 -16.21
C ALA A 378 -6.26 -61.18 -15.64
N LEU A 379 -5.77 -61.04 -14.41
CA LEU A 379 -5.08 -62.10 -13.66
C LEU A 379 -6.05 -63.06 -12.94
N SER A 380 -7.30 -62.66 -12.74
CA SER A 380 -8.34 -63.47 -12.10
C SER A 380 -8.99 -64.37 -13.17
N ASP A 381 -8.89 -65.70 -13.01
CA ASP A 381 -9.45 -66.71 -13.94
C ASP A 381 -11.01 -66.76 -14.00
N ASP A 382 -11.69 -65.76 -13.44
CA ASP A 382 -13.14 -65.70 -13.30
C ASP A 382 -13.79 -64.84 -14.41
N GLU A 383 -14.73 -65.41 -15.17
CA GLU A 383 -15.49 -64.71 -16.23
C GLU A 383 -16.55 -63.71 -15.70
N SER A 384 -16.54 -63.38 -14.41
CA SER A 384 -17.54 -62.48 -13.83
C SER A 384 -17.32 -61.03 -14.23
N ASN A 385 -18.39 -60.28 -14.52
CA ASN A 385 -18.28 -58.86 -14.87
C ASN A 385 -18.00 -58.03 -13.61
N PHE A 386 -16.72 -57.94 -13.25
CA PHE A 386 -16.22 -57.26 -12.05
C PHE A 386 -16.51 -55.75 -12.00
N TRP A 387 -16.84 -55.13 -13.14
CA TRP A 387 -17.18 -53.71 -13.22
C TRP A 387 -18.62 -53.38 -12.79
N GLN A 388 -19.46 -54.39 -12.54
CA GLN A 388 -20.84 -54.19 -12.10
C GLN A 388 -20.91 -53.89 -10.60
N GLU A 389 -21.77 -52.95 -10.21
CA GLU A 389 -21.88 -52.43 -8.84
C GLU A 389 -22.02 -53.53 -7.77
N ASP A 390 -22.84 -54.56 -8.04
CA ASP A 390 -23.08 -55.66 -7.11
C ASP A 390 -21.83 -56.53 -6.85
N ASN A 391 -21.05 -56.80 -7.91
CA ASN A 391 -19.81 -57.59 -7.83
C ASN A 391 -18.66 -56.77 -7.24
N LEU A 392 -18.64 -55.48 -7.53
CA LEU A 392 -17.68 -54.55 -6.94
C LEU A 392 -17.92 -54.50 -5.41
N LEU A 393 -19.17 -54.28 -4.99
CA LEU A 393 -19.55 -54.23 -3.58
C LEU A 393 -19.30 -55.55 -2.83
N SER A 394 -19.53 -56.71 -3.45
CA SER A 394 -19.23 -58.01 -2.81
C SER A 394 -17.73 -58.18 -2.55
N ILE A 395 -16.89 -57.80 -3.52
CA ILE A 395 -15.43 -57.83 -3.40
C ILE A 395 -14.95 -56.85 -2.34
N PHE A 396 -15.44 -55.61 -2.36
CA PHE A 396 -15.09 -54.62 -1.34
C PHE A 396 -15.42 -55.09 0.09
N ARG A 397 -16.52 -55.84 0.26
CA ARG A 397 -16.90 -56.46 1.54
C ARG A 397 -16.04 -57.66 1.90
N GLU A 398 -15.61 -58.45 0.92
CA GLU A 398 -14.72 -59.60 1.12
C GLU A 398 -13.32 -59.17 1.60
N TYR A 399 -12.84 -58.02 1.13
CA TYR A 399 -11.56 -57.42 1.56
C TYR A 399 -11.65 -56.57 2.85
N GLU A 400 -12.77 -56.63 3.57
CA GLU A 400 -13.00 -55.91 4.85
C GLU A 400 -12.74 -54.39 4.77
N ILE A 401 -13.01 -53.75 3.62
CA ILE A 401 -12.82 -52.31 3.48
C ILE A 401 -13.88 -51.58 4.31
N ASP A 402 -13.42 -50.63 5.14
CA ASP A 402 -14.25 -49.90 6.10
C ASP A 402 -15.42 -49.19 5.40
N GLU A 403 -16.66 -49.50 5.82
CA GLU A 403 -17.91 -49.07 5.16
C GLU A 403 -18.02 -47.54 5.03
N LYS A 404 -17.30 -46.78 5.85
CA LYS A 404 -17.23 -45.31 5.76
C LYS A 404 -16.69 -44.79 4.42
N PHE A 405 -15.97 -45.63 3.66
CA PHE A 405 -15.43 -45.30 2.34
C PHE A 405 -16.36 -45.71 1.19
N ILE A 406 -17.46 -46.42 1.47
CA ILE A 406 -18.45 -46.84 0.49
C ILE A 406 -19.62 -45.86 0.54
N THR A 407 -19.70 -44.96 -0.45
CA THR A 407 -20.83 -44.04 -0.60
C THR A 407 -21.80 -44.61 -1.62
N THR A 408 -22.79 -45.38 -1.15
CA THR A 408 -23.92 -45.77 -2.03
C THR A 408 -24.88 -44.59 -2.12
N GLU A 409 -25.06 -44.01 -3.32
CA GLU A 409 -26.21 -43.14 -3.58
C GLU A 409 -27.48 -43.99 -3.56
N LEU A 410 -27.99 -44.27 -2.36
CA LEU A 410 -29.42 -44.54 -2.22
C LEU A 410 -30.11 -43.22 -2.54
N VAL A 411 -30.54 -43.06 -3.79
CA VAL A 411 -31.52 -42.06 -4.20
C VAL A 411 -32.83 -42.35 -3.47
N TYR A 412 -32.90 -41.98 -2.20
CA TYR A 412 -34.15 -41.70 -1.52
C TYR A 412 -34.50 -40.26 -1.82
N TYR A 413 -35.30 -40.07 -2.87
CA TYR A 413 -36.29 -39.01 -2.86
C TYR A 413 -37.04 -39.11 -1.53
N TYR A 414 -36.72 -38.28 -0.53
CA TYR A 414 -37.68 -37.64 0.37
C TYR A 414 -36.95 -36.67 1.31
N THR A 415 -37.50 -35.47 1.38
CA THR A 415 -37.34 -34.45 2.43
C THR A 415 -36.07 -33.59 2.44
N LYS A 416 -36.12 -32.53 1.60
CA LYS A 416 -35.89 -31.15 2.05
C LYS A 416 -36.37 -30.96 3.50
N ILE A 417 -35.45 -30.77 4.46
CA ILE A 417 -35.62 -29.84 5.58
C ILE A 417 -34.24 -29.23 5.90
N SER A 418 -34.19 -27.91 5.78
CA SER A 418 -33.14 -26.97 6.17
C SER A 418 -32.84 -26.95 7.67
N VAL A 419 -31.71 -26.31 8.02
CA VAL A 419 -31.24 -25.82 9.35
C VAL A 419 -30.16 -26.75 9.93
N SER A 420 -28.96 -26.31 10.33
CA SER A 420 -28.44 -25.01 10.78
C SER A 420 -27.09 -24.64 10.17
#